data_AF-A0A8K0G722-F1
#
_entry.id   AF-A0A8K0G722-F1
#
_cell.length_a   1.000
_cell.length_b   1.000
_cell.length_c   1.000
_cell.angle_alpha   90.00
_cell.angle_beta   90.00
_cell.angle_gamma   90.00
#
_symmetry.space_group_name_H-M   'P 1'
#
loop_
_entity.id
_entity.type
_entity.pdbx_description
1 polymer ?
#
loop_
_entity_poly.entity_id
_entity_poly.type
_entity_poly.pdbx_seq_one_letter_code
_entity_poly.pdbx_strand_id
1 'polypeptide(L)'
;MPLGNDVLGTFYVEADTQLGERENWFHIFTIEDGICRIFDRFLGQLIYDMERAIGILPKSCPIPRGSYHAVNYSMNFQTLRLQTFPFGKIRVKANGVDRPKKDKLWCFNIIIINEQKKN
;
A
#
# COMPACT_ATOMS: atom_id res chain seq x y z
N MET A 1 -18.95 1.80 4.77
CA MET A 1 -18.88 3.10 4.05
C MET A 1 -18.36 2.81 2.65
N PRO A 2 -18.74 3.50 1.56
CA PRO A 2 -17.88 3.48 0.37
C PRO A 2 -16.47 3.93 0.77
N LEU A 3 -15.41 3.27 0.32
CA LEU A 3 -14.04 3.73 0.57
C LEU A 3 -13.77 4.91 -0.37
N GLY A 4 -14.15 6.12 0.07
CA GLY A 4 -14.06 7.35 -0.70
C GLY A 4 -12.85 8.22 -0.44
N ASN A 5 -12.90 9.42 -1.02
CA ASN A 5 -12.02 10.54 -0.65
C ASN A 5 -12.06 10.80 0.87
N ASP A 6 -13.11 10.33 1.56
CA ASP A 6 -13.31 10.44 3.00
C ASP A 6 -12.58 9.40 3.83
N VAL A 7 -11.91 8.44 3.21
CA VAL A 7 -11.01 7.53 3.91
C VAL A 7 -9.62 8.14 3.94
N LEU A 8 -9.17 8.52 5.13
CA LEU A 8 -7.79 8.92 5.37
C LEU A 8 -6.96 7.65 5.51
N GLY A 9 -6.00 7.46 4.60
CA GLY A 9 -5.00 6.41 4.69
C GLY A 9 -3.73 6.96 5.31
N THR A 10 -3.22 6.29 6.33
CA THR A 10 -1.91 6.57 6.92
C THR A 10 -1.00 5.38 6.65
N PHE A 11 0.11 5.63 5.96
CA PHE A 11 1.15 4.65 5.63
C PHE A 11 2.44 5.08 6.31
N TYR A 12 2.86 4.29 7.28
CA TYR A 12 4.09 4.49 8.02
C TYR A 12 5.11 3.45 7.56
N VAL A 13 6.22 3.93 6.99
CA VAL A 13 7.23 3.08 6.35
C VAL A 13 8.52 3.10 7.16
N GLU A 14 9.00 1.91 7.52
CA GLU A 14 10.28 1.66 8.18
C GLU A 14 11.15 0.79 7.26
N ALA A 15 12.46 0.97 7.30
CA ALA A 15 13.41 0.05 6.68
C ALA A 15 14.34 -0.53 7.73
N ASP A 16 14.83 -1.72 7.43
CA ASP A 16 15.98 -2.33 8.05
C ASP A 16 16.94 -2.77 6.95
N THR A 17 18.06 -2.07 6.85
CA THR A 17 19.09 -2.31 5.84
C THR A 17 20.13 -3.34 6.29
N GLN A 18 20.07 -3.79 7.55
CA GLN A 18 20.96 -4.81 8.10
C GLN A 18 20.22 -6.15 8.08
N LEU A 19 20.54 -7.03 7.14
CA LEU A 19 20.05 -8.42 7.11
C LEU A 19 20.73 -9.30 8.20
N GLY A 20 20.94 -8.75 9.41
CA GLY A 20 21.57 -9.43 10.55
C GLY A 20 20.56 -9.95 11.58
N GLU A 21 21.06 -10.55 12.67
CA GLU A 21 20.22 -11.13 13.73
C GLU A 21 19.47 -10.09 14.58
N ARG A 22 19.92 -8.83 14.60
CA ARG A 22 19.23 -7.73 15.30
C ARG A 22 18.55 -6.84 14.30
N GLU A 23 17.22 -6.82 14.36
CA GLU A 23 16.45 -5.91 13.52
C GLU A 23 16.61 -4.47 14.00
N ASN A 24 17.01 -3.57 13.10
CA ASN A 24 17.15 -2.15 13.39
C ASN A 24 16.27 -1.32 12.46
N TRP A 25 15.01 -1.16 12.87
CA TRP A 25 14.02 -0.41 12.10
C TRP A 25 14.24 1.08 12.26
N PHE A 26 14.53 1.76 11.16
CA PHE A 26 14.53 3.22 11.10
C PHE A 26 13.35 3.72 10.28
N HIS A 27 12.75 4.82 10.74
CA HIS A 27 11.68 5.47 10.04
C HIS A 27 12.19 6.09 8.73
N ILE A 28 11.51 5.81 7.61
CA ILE A 28 11.82 6.45 6.33
C ILE A 28 10.91 7.67 6.12
N PHE A 29 9.59 7.43 6.11
CA PHE A 29 8.59 8.48 5.93
C PHE A 29 7.20 8.01 6.37
N THR A 30 6.31 8.98 6.59
CA THR A 30 4.88 8.77 6.79
C THR A 30 4.11 9.49 5.69
N ILE A 31 3.15 8.79 5.07
CA ILE A 31 2.18 9.39 4.15
C ILE A 31 0.83 9.38 4.84
N GLU A 32 0.19 10.55 4.94
CA GLU A 32 -1.18 10.69 5.42
C GLU A 32 -1.98 11.51 4.40
N ASP A 33 -2.89 10.85 3.69
CA ASP A 33 -3.72 11.49 2.67
C ASP A 33 -4.96 10.62 2.37
N GLY A 34 -5.88 11.11 1.54
CA GLY A 34 -7.00 10.33 1.04
C GLY A 34 -6.50 9.09 0.30
N ILE A 35 -7.03 7.92 0.64
CA ILE A 35 -6.52 6.62 0.14
C ILE A 35 -6.44 6.56 -1.39
N CYS A 36 -7.43 7.15 -2.07
CA CYS A 36 -7.48 7.25 -3.52
C CYS A 36 -6.32 8.05 -4.11
N ARG A 37 -5.95 9.17 -3.46
CA ARG A 37 -4.80 9.98 -3.90
C ARG A 37 -3.48 9.25 -3.68
N ILE A 38 -3.37 8.48 -2.59
CA ILE A 38 -2.19 7.67 -2.31
C ILE A 38 -2.03 6.59 -3.39
N PHE A 39 -3.10 5.84 -3.68
CA PHE A 39 -3.05 4.80 -4.72
C PHE A 39 -2.72 5.37 -6.09
N ASP A 40 -3.34 6.47 -6.49
CA ASP A 40 -3.05 7.12 -7.78
C ASP A 40 -1.60 7.63 -7.88
N ARG A 41 -1.07 8.23 -6.80
CA ARG A 41 0.27 8.80 -6.77
C ARG A 41 1.37 7.73 -6.75
N PHE A 42 1.22 6.68 -5.94
CA PHE A 42 2.30 5.73 -5.66
C PHE A 42 2.15 4.39 -6.38
N LEU A 43 0.93 3.87 -6.52
CA LEU A 43 0.67 2.58 -7.16
C LEU A 43 0.32 2.74 -8.64
N GLY A 44 -0.28 3.87 -9.03
CA GLY A 44 -0.51 4.25 -10.41
C GLY A 44 -1.23 3.16 -11.22
N GLN A 45 -0.56 2.58 -12.22
CA GLN A 45 -1.15 1.56 -13.09
C GLN A 45 -1.48 0.26 -12.34
N LEU A 46 -0.74 -0.07 -11.28
CA LEU A 46 -0.94 -1.31 -10.52
C LEU A 46 -2.34 -1.40 -9.92
N ILE A 47 -2.82 -0.31 -9.30
CA ILE A 47 -4.16 -0.32 -8.70
C ILE A 47 -5.23 -0.48 -9.77
N TYR A 48 -5.04 0.11 -10.95
CA TYR A 48 -5.99 -0.01 -12.07
C TYR A 48 -6.05 -1.43 -12.62
N ASP A 49 -4.90 -2.11 -12.68
CA ASP A 49 -4.86 -3.50 -13.16
C ASP A 49 -5.50 -4.44 -12.14
N MET A 50 -5.26 -4.20 -10.84
CA MET A 50 -5.92 -4.93 -9.76
C MET A 50 -7.44 -4.71 -9.78
N GLU A 51 -7.90 -3.46 -9.90
CA GLU A 51 -9.33 -3.11 -9.99
C GLU A 51 -9.99 -3.85 -11.15
N ARG A 52 -9.37 -3.85 -12.34
CA ARG A 52 -9.86 -4.59 -13.50
C ARG A 52 -9.89 -6.10 -13.26
N ALA A 53 -8.84 -6.65 -12.63
CA ALA A 53 -8.75 -8.08 -12.34
C ALA A 53 -9.85 -8.57 -11.38
N ILE A 54 -10.35 -7.69 -10.50
CA ILE A 54 -11.45 -7.99 -9.57
C ILE A 54 -12.82 -7.48 -10.06
N GLY A 55 -12.92 -7.03 -11.31
CA GLY A 55 -14.18 -6.61 -11.94
C GLY A 55 -14.72 -5.25 -11.48
N ILE A 56 -13.86 -4.41 -10.87
CA ILE A 56 -14.18 -3.04 -10.49
C ILE A 56 -13.78 -2.09 -11.63
N LEU A 57 -14.57 -1.04 -11.85
CA LEU A 57 -14.21 0.02 -12.79
C LEU A 57 -12.91 0.71 -12.32
N PRO A 58 -11.85 0.75 -13.14
CA PRO A 58 -10.61 1.37 -12.72
C PRO A 58 -10.80 2.86 -12.39
N LYS A 59 -10.08 3.36 -11.38
CA LYS A 59 -10.24 4.71 -10.81
C LYS A 59 -11.59 4.96 -10.14
N SER A 60 -12.39 3.94 -9.84
CA SER A 60 -13.66 4.13 -9.14
C SER A 60 -13.40 4.43 -7.66
N CYS A 61 -13.10 5.69 -7.39
CA CYS A 61 -13.13 6.27 -6.07
C CYS A 61 -14.38 7.16 -5.96
N PRO A 62 -15.24 6.98 -4.94
CA PRO A 62 -15.16 5.99 -3.86
C PRO A 62 -15.37 4.54 -4.31
N ILE A 63 -14.63 3.59 -3.72
CA ILE A 63 -14.89 2.16 -3.91
C ILE A 63 -16.23 1.84 -3.23
N PRO A 64 -17.23 1.28 -3.94
CA PRO A 64 -18.52 0.95 -3.37
C PRO A 64 -18.45 -0.01 -2.17
N ARG A 65 -19.50 -0.07 -1.36
CA ARG A 65 -19.61 -1.16 -0.36
C ARG A 65 -19.92 -2.46 -1.09
N GLY A 66 -19.18 -3.52 -0.77
CA GLY A 66 -19.39 -4.83 -1.34
C GLY A 66 -18.38 -5.83 -0.81
N SER A 67 -18.59 -7.09 -1.17
CA SER A 67 -17.61 -8.15 -0.97
C SER A 67 -16.68 -8.19 -2.16
N TYR A 68 -15.38 -8.07 -1.92
CA TYR A 68 -14.35 -8.12 -2.94
C TYR A 68 -13.48 -9.35 -2.71
N HIS A 69 -13.18 -10.08 -3.78
CA HIS A 69 -12.32 -11.25 -3.72
C HIS A 69 -10.96 -10.88 -4.30
N ALA A 70 -9.91 -11.01 -3.48
CA ALA A 70 -8.54 -10.89 -3.98
C ALA A 70 -8.26 -12.07 -4.92
N VAL A 71 -7.79 -11.77 -6.12
CA VAL A 71 -7.29 -12.75 -7.08
C VAL A 71 -5.77 -12.75 -7.07
N ASN A 72 -5.16 -13.89 -7.38
CA ASN A 72 -3.71 -13.95 -7.55
C ASN A 72 -3.31 -13.03 -8.70
N TYR A 73 -2.63 -11.93 -8.38
CA TYR A 73 -2.17 -10.95 -9.34
C TYR A 73 -0.64 -10.86 -9.28
N SER A 74 0.03 -11.14 -10.40
CA SER A 74 1.48 -10.99 -10.51
C SER A 74 1.82 -9.50 -10.59
N MET A 75 2.45 -8.97 -9.54
CA MET A 75 2.85 -7.56 -9.51
C MET A 75 4.13 -7.36 -10.34
N ASN A 76 4.07 -6.50 -11.35
CA ASN A 76 5.27 -5.99 -12.00
C ASN A 76 5.82 -4.81 -11.20
N PHE A 77 6.87 -5.02 -10.42
CA PHE A 77 7.47 -3.95 -9.61
C PHE A 77 8.05 -2.80 -10.45
N GLN A 78 8.30 -3.00 -11.76
CA GLN A 78 8.76 -1.94 -12.67
C GLN A 78 7.66 -0.90 -12.94
N THR A 79 6.39 -1.21 -12.72
CA THR A 79 5.28 -0.28 -12.93
C THR A 79 4.97 0.57 -11.69
N LEU A 80 5.68 0.35 -10.58
CA LEU A 80 5.57 1.17 -9.39
C LEU A 80 6.29 2.50 -9.60
N ARG A 81 5.67 3.60 -9.18
CA ARG A 81 6.28 4.94 -9.25
C ARG A 81 7.26 5.21 -8.10
N LEU A 82 7.38 4.28 -7.15
CA LEU A 82 8.37 4.32 -6.08
C LEU A 82 9.75 4.02 -6.66
N GLN A 83 10.57 5.06 -6.83
CA GLN A 83 11.79 5.01 -7.62
C GLN A 83 12.94 4.20 -7.01
N THR A 84 12.91 3.87 -5.71
CA THR A 84 13.95 3.07 -5.06
C THR A 84 13.41 2.30 -3.87
N PHE A 85 13.44 0.96 -3.95
CA PHE A 85 13.27 0.07 -2.79
C PHE A 85 14.65 -0.23 -2.21
N PRO A 86 14.97 0.20 -0.97
CA PRO A 86 16.26 -0.14 -0.36
C PRO A 86 16.44 -1.67 -0.26
N PHE A 87 17.71 -2.10 -0.33
CA PHE A 87 18.09 -3.47 0.01
C PHE A 87 17.80 -3.74 1.50
N GLY A 88 17.32 -4.95 1.81
CA GLY A 88 16.98 -5.35 3.17
C GLY A 88 15.48 -5.61 3.36
N LYS A 89 14.96 -5.31 4.56
CA LYS A 89 13.54 -5.45 4.89
C LYS A 89 12.87 -4.09 4.92
N ILE A 90 11.66 -3.99 4.40
CA ILE A 90 10.80 -2.82 4.54
C ILE A 90 9.55 -3.25 5.28
N ARG A 91 9.14 -2.45 6.25
CA ARG A 91 7.88 -2.63 6.97
C ARG A 91 6.97 -1.46 6.67
N VAL A 92 5.77 -1.78 6.18
CA VAL A 92 4.71 -0.81 5.93
C VAL A 92 3.57 -1.10 6.90
N LYS A 93 3.37 -0.18 7.85
CA LYS A 93 2.18 -0.16 8.71
C LYS A 93 1.18 0.77 8.07
N ALA A 94 0.08 0.22 7.56
CA ALA A 94 -0.96 0.97 6.88
C ALA A 94 -2.25 0.90 7.68
N ASN A 95 -2.96 2.01 7.83
CA ASN A 95 -4.29 2.01 8.40
C ASN A 95 -5.19 3.02 7.69
N GLY A 96 -6.49 2.74 7.72
CA GLY A 96 -7.50 3.60 7.11
C GLY A 96 -8.60 3.91 8.10
N VAL A 97 -8.96 5.18 8.18
CA VAL A 97 -10.05 5.68 9.02
C VAL A 97 -11.07 6.42 8.18
N ASP A 98 -12.34 6.25 8.52
CA ASP A 98 -13.45 7.00 7.96
C ASP A 98 -13.49 8.41 8.58
N ARG A 99 -13.08 9.47 7.86
CA ARG A 99 -12.92 10.82 8.43
C ARG A 99 -14.16 11.35 9.17
N PRO A 100 -15.40 11.21 8.66
CA PRO A 100 -16.59 11.73 9.32
C PRO A 100 -16.90 11.02 10.65
N LYS A 101 -16.62 9.72 10.75
CA LYS A 101 -16.99 8.89 11.91
C LYS A 101 -15.83 8.60 12.85
N LYS A 102 -14.60 8.80 12.37
CA LYS A 102 -13.35 8.35 12.99
C LYS A 102 -13.29 6.83 13.23
N ASP A 103 -14.11 6.08 12.50
CA ASP A 103 -14.13 4.62 12.58
C ASP A 103 -12.92 4.03 11.84
N LYS A 104 -12.20 3.12 12.49
CA LYS A 104 -11.11 2.38 11.85
C LYS A 104 -11.69 1.35 10.88
N LEU A 105 -11.37 1.49 9.60
CA LEU A 105 -11.87 0.61 8.54
C LEU A 105 -10.92 -0.57 8.28
N TRP A 106 -9.62 -0.32 8.30
CA TRP A 106 -8.61 -1.36 8.04
C TRP A 106 -7.27 -1.05 8.70
N CYS A 107 -6.48 -2.10 8.89
CA CYS A 107 -5.12 -2.04 9.41
C CYS A 107 -4.31 -3.18 8.80
N PHE A 108 -3.19 -2.87 8.16
CA PHE A 108 -2.28 -3.83 7.59
C PHE A 108 -0.88 -3.60 8.13
N ASN A 109 -0.14 -4.69 8.33
CA ASN A 109 1.28 -4.67 8.59
C ASN A 109 1.93 -5.57 7.56
N ILE A 110 2.65 -4.96 6.62
CA ILE A 110 3.25 -5.64 5.47
C ILE A 110 4.76 -5.59 5.65
N ILE A 111 5.42 -6.74 5.59
CA ILE A 111 6.87 -6.85 5.57
C ILE A 111 7.29 -7.31 4.18
N ILE A 112 8.09 -6.49 3.50
CA ILE A 112 8.66 -6.76 2.19
C ILE A 112 10.14 -7.06 2.40
N ILE A 113 10.60 -8.23 1.97
CA ILE A 113 12.01 -8.61 2.04
C ILE A 113 12.56 -8.54 0.63
N ASN A 114 13.52 -7.65 0.40
CA ASN A 114 14.20 -7.52 -0.87
C ASN A 114 15.57 -8.20 -0.78
N GLU A 115 15.58 -9.49 -1.11
CA GLU A 115 16.81 -10.27 -1.25
C GLU A 115 17.37 -10.03 -2.67
N GLN A 116 18.22 -9.02 -2.85
CA GLN A 116 18.99 -8.97 -4.09
C GLN A 116 19.94 -10.17 -4.12
N LYS A 117 19.69 -11.14 -5.01
CA LYS A 117 20.70 -12.11 -5.41
C LYS A 117 21.89 -11.32 -5.96
N LYS A 118 23.00 -11.30 -5.23
CA LYS A 118 24.30 -10.97 -5.80
C LYS A 118 24.54 -11.95 -6.94
N ASN A 119 24.49 -11.45 -8.18
CA ASN A 119 25.13 -12.12 -9.32
C ASN A 119 26.64 -11.91 -9.20
#